data_AF-A0AAD2CA48-F1
#
_entry.id   AF-A0AAD2CA48-F1
#
_cell.length_a   1.000
_cell.length_b   1.000
_cell.length_c   1.000
_cell.angle_alpha   90.00
_cell.angle_beta   90.00
_cell.angle_gamma   90.00
#
_symmetry.space_group_name_H-M   'P 1'
#
loop_
_entity.id
_entity.type
_entity.pdbx_description
1 polymer ?
#
loop_
_entity_poly.entity_id
_entity_poly.type
_entity_poly.pdbx_seq_one_letter_code
_entity_poly.pdbx_strand_id
1 'polypeptide(L)'
;MVEDKQQPDPMTVDSVTKETPPTAETDEKVDKITALQDAIDGLSLAMFEALRGLRDAVAPESGNLGGDGNNNQNNENPEPDLEEFWTLYRSGDPTTVAMVQKVSPTPPKKREEYARIFSKIESLRDAALVKRLADTVLEKSADIDERVDRLPGMDRTKAEQMDYIEELIKKNQDVTTKLEETFDQAKKRRGHVRTYIRDNTCSALGIDEEVD
;
A
#
# COMPACT_ATOMS: atom_id res chain seq x y z
N MET A 1 -42.05 -20.99 -64.38
CA MET A 1 -41.19 -19.95 -64.98
C MET A 1 -41.84 -18.63 -64.63
N VAL A 2 -41.33 -17.77 -63.75
CA VAL A 2 -39.98 -17.60 -63.18
C VAL A 2 -40.16 -17.13 -61.73
N GLU A 3 -39.26 -17.61 -60.87
CA GLU A 3 -39.02 -17.17 -59.49
C GLU A 3 -38.72 -15.67 -59.42
N ASP A 4 -39.41 -14.92 -58.56
CA ASP A 4 -38.89 -13.63 -58.11
C ASP A 4 -38.46 -13.76 -56.64
N LYS A 5 -37.14 -13.66 -56.45
CA LYS A 5 -36.44 -13.94 -55.19
C LYS A 5 -36.57 -12.73 -54.28
N GLN A 6 -37.39 -12.86 -53.24
CA GLN A 6 -37.38 -11.92 -52.13
C GLN A 6 -36.14 -12.17 -51.27
N GLN A 7 -35.16 -11.29 -51.43
CA GLN A 7 -33.91 -11.25 -50.69
C GLN A 7 -34.21 -10.75 -49.27
N PRO A 8 -33.87 -11.48 -48.18
CA PRO A 8 -34.06 -10.97 -46.83
C PRO A 8 -32.92 -10.00 -46.46
N ASP A 9 -33.30 -8.83 -45.94
CA ASP A 9 -32.41 -7.80 -45.43
C ASP A 9 -31.45 -8.33 -44.34
N PRO A 10 -30.21 -7.81 -44.27
CA PRO A 10 -29.23 -8.25 -43.28
C PRO A 10 -29.64 -7.81 -41.88
N MET A 11 -29.56 -8.75 -40.93
CA MET A 11 -29.76 -8.50 -39.50
C MET A 11 -28.88 -7.34 -39.03
N THR A 12 -29.52 -6.23 -38.66
CA THR A 12 -28.92 -5.15 -37.90
C THR A 12 -28.52 -5.72 -36.54
N VAL A 13 -27.23 -5.93 -36.34
CA VAL A 13 -26.66 -6.30 -35.05
C VAL A 13 -26.73 -5.03 -34.21
N ASP A 14 -27.73 -4.93 -33.34
CA ASP A 14 -27.76 -3.88 -32.33
C ASP A 14 -26.49 -3.99 -31.50
N SER A 15 -25.65 -2.98 -31.67
CA SER A 15 -24.42 -2.75 -30.94
C SER A 15 -24.75 -2.71 -29.45
N VAL A 16 -24.49 -3.84 -28.79
CA VAL A 16 -24.36 -3.94 -27.34
C VAL A 16 -23.34 -2.88 -26.93
N THR A 17 -23.83 -1.80 -26.34
CA THR A 17 -23.04 -0.87 -25.56
C THR A 17 -22.33 -1.69 -24.51
N LYS A 18 -21.04 -1.92 -24.76
CA LYS A 18 -20.11 -2.52 -23.83
C LYS A 18 -19.94 -1.50 -22.71
N GLU A 19 -20.85 -1.51 -21.74
CA GLU A 19 -20.59 -0.88 -20.45
C GLU A 19 -19.36 -1.59 -19.89
N THR A 20 -18.27 -0.84 -19.88
CA THR A 20 -17.00 -1.23 -19.30
C THR A 20 -17.28 -1.75 -17.89
N PRO A 21 -16.84 -2.98 -17.52
CA PRO A 21 -16.95 -3.41 -16.14
C PRO A 21 -16.23 -2.39 -15.25
N PRO A 22 -16.69 -2.18 -14.01
CA PRO A 22 -15.96 -1.34 -13.06
C PRO A 22 -14.54 -1.86 -13.01
N THR A 23 -13.59 -0.99 -13.34
CA THR A 23 -12.17 -1.25 -13.31
C THR A 23 -11.89 -1.88 -11.95
N ALA A 24 -11.47 -3.15 -11.95
CA ALA A 24 -11.02 -3.81 -10.74
C ALA A 24 -9.97 -2.90 -10.09
N GLU A 25 -10.35 -2.29 -8.97
CA GLU A 25 -9.42 -1.53 -8.17
C GLU A 25 -8.25 -2.45 -7.85
N THR A 26 -7.06 -1.92 -8.11
CA THR A 26 -5.75 -2.53 -7.94
C THR A 26 -5.70 -3.58 -6.84
N ASP A 27 -5.21 -4.77 -7.19
CA ASP A 27 -4.73 -5.83 -6.29
C ASP A 27 -3.68 -5.26 -5.30
N GLU A 28 -4.13 -4.56 -4.27
CA GLU A 28 -3.36 -4.48 -3.03
C GLU A 28 -3.58 -5.81 -2.30
N LYS A 29 -2.50 -6.54 -2.05
CA LYS A 29 -2.49 -7.83 -1.34
C LYS A 29 -3.09 -7.73 0.08
N VAL A 30 -3.25 -6.51 0.58
CA VAL A 30 -3.71 -6.14 1.91
C VAL A 30 -4.89 -5.18 1.73
N ASP A 31 -5.96 -5.38 2.48
CA ASP A 31 -7.12 -4.46 2.46
C ASP A 31 -6.70 -3.05 2.86
N LYS A 32 -7.32 -2.03 2.24
CA LYS A 32 -6.95 -0.61 2.39
C LYS A 32 -7.04 -0.14 3.84
N ILE A 33 -8.01 -0.66 4.60
CA ILE A 33 -8.15 -0.36 6.03
C ILE A 33 -6.99 -0.97 6.84
N THR A 34 -6.62 -2.21 6.57
CA THR A 34 -5.46 -2.85 7.21
C THR A 34 -4.16 -2.12 6.88
N ALA A 35 -3.98 -1.71 5.63
CA ALA A 35 -2.81 -0.92 5.23
C ALA A 35 -2.74 0.45 5.94
N LEU A 36 -3.89 1.09 6.20
CA LEU A 36 -3.96 2.32 6.99
C LEU A 36 -3.60 2.06 8.47
N GLN A 37 -4.08 0.96 9.05
CA GLN A 37 -3.74 0.56 10.42
C GLN A 37 -2.23 0.34 10.57
N ASP A 38 -1.62 -0.40 9.64
CA ASP A 38 -0.17 -0.64 9.63
C ASP A 38 0.63 0.68 9.52
N ALA A 39 0.13 1.65 8.75
CA ALA A 39 0.77 2.97 8.63
C ALA A 39 0.70 3.78 9.94
N ILE A 40 -0.43 3.74 10.64
CA ILE A 40 -0.62 4.39 11.95
C ILE A 40 0.27 3.74 13.02
N ASP A 41 0.33 2.42 13.04
CA ASP A 41 1.20 1.67 13.94
C ASP A 41 2.69 1.98 13.65
N GLY A 42 3.05 2.06 12.37
CA GLY A 42 4.39 2.45 11.92
C GLY A 42 4.76 3.88 12.33
N LEU A 43 3.83 4.84 12.26
CA LEU A 43 4.05 6.20 12.78
C LEU A 43 4.29 6.17 14.29
N SER A 44 3.48 5.42 15.03
CA SER A 44 3.59 5.31 16.48
C SER A 44 4.96 4.73 16.88
N LEU A 45 5.39 3.65 16.22
CA LEU A 45 6.70 3.05 16.44
C LEU A 45 7.84 4.03 16.14
N ALA A 46 7.77 4.74 15.00
CA ALA A 46 8.79 5.73 14.63
C ALA A 46 8.88 6.88 15.66
N MET A 47 7.75 7.35 16.19
CA MET A 47 7.74 8.36 17.25
C MET A 47 8.35 7.83 18.54
N PHE A 48 8.05 6.58 18.94
CA PHE A 48 8.63 5.97 20.12
C PHE A 48 10.15 5.79 20.00
N GLU A 49 10.62 5.27 18.87
CA GLU A 49 12.05 5.10 18.60
C GLU A 49 12.78 6.44 18.55
N ALA A 50 12.18 7.45 17.95
CA ALA A 50 12.77 8.78 17.88
C ALA A 50 12.82 9.47 19.25
N LEU A 51 11.76 9.37 20.06
CA LEU A 51 11.76 9.89 21.44
C LEU A 51 12.77 9.16 22.33
N ARG A 52 12.90 7.84 22.14
CA ARG A 52 13.93 7.03 22.79
C ARG A 52 15.32 7.49 22.38
N GLY A 53 15.56 7.67 21.08
CA GLY A 53 16.84 8.16 20.55
C GLY A 53 17.18 9.56 21.06
N LEU A 54 16.19 10.45 21.20
CA LEU A 54 16.36 11.77 21.78
C LEU A 54 16.72 11.70 23.27
N ARG A 55 16.04 10.83 24.03
CA ARG A 55 16.36 10.58 25.44
C ARG A 55 17.78 10.02 25.59
N ASP A 56 18.14 9.03 24.77
CA ASP A 56 19.44 8.37 24.85
C ASP A 56 20.57 9.33 24.44
N ALA A 57 20.30 10.31 23.56
CA ALA A 57 21.25 11.38 23.20
C ALA A 57 21.36 12.49 24.26
N VAL A 58 20.25 12.91 24.87
CA VAL A 58 20.22 14.07 25.78
C VAL A 58 20.45 13.68 27.25
N ALA A 59 20.22 12.43 27.62
CA ALA A 59 20.38 11.92 28.98
C ALA A 59 20.75 10.42 28.98
N PRO A 60 21.97 10.05 28.54
CA PRO A 60 22.40 8.65 28.41
C PRO A 60 22.35 7.89 29.75
N GLU A 61 22.57 8.58 30.87
CA GLU A 61 22.50 7.99 32.23
C GLU A 61 21.07 7.78 32.76
N SER A 62 20.06 8.36 32.12
CA SER A 62 18.65 8.19 32.53
C SER A 62 18.01 6.88 32.03
N GLY A 63 18.71 6.15 31.16
CA GLY A 63 18.23 4.94 30.49
C GLY A 63 18.35 3.63 31.27
N ASN A 64 18.99 3.62 32.45
CA ASN A 64 19.19 2.39 33.24
C ASN A 64 17.95 2.00 34.08
N LEU A 65 16.83 1.75 33.40
CA LEU A 65 15.62 1.17 33.99
C LEU A 65 15.28 -0.17 33.32
N GLY A 66 16.23 -1.13 33.38
CA GLY A 66 15.93 -2.57 33.34
C GLY A 66 15.55 -3.19 31.99
N GLY A 67 16.45 -3.17 31.00
CA GLY A 67 16.22 -3.83 29.72
C GLY A 67 17.47 -4.45 29.10
N ASP A 68 18.09 -5.42 29.77
CA ASP A 68 18.99 -6.39 29.12
C ASP A 68 18.16 -7.25 28.17
N GLY A 69 18.09 -6.87 26.88
CA GLY A 69 17.18 -7.52 25.94
C GLY A 69 17.31 -7.06 24.50
N ASN A 70 18.50 -7.24 23.93
CA ASN A 70 18.75 -7.74 22.57
C ASN A 70 17.92 -7.15 21.39
N ASN A 71 18.58 -6.32 20.57
CA ASN A 71 18.61 -6.32 19.09
C ASN A 71 18.68 -4.90 18.49
N ASN A 72 19.87 -4.31 18.42
CA ASN A 72 20.57 -3.98 17.17
C ASN A 72 21.88 -3.26 17.52
N GLN A 73 22.99 -4.00 17.41
CA GLN A 73 24.34 -3.46 17.51
C GLN A 73 24.57 -2.47 16.37
N ASN A 74 24.82 -1.18 16.69
CA ASN A 74 25.76 -0.35 15.93
C ASN A 74 26.04 1.07 16.50
N ASN A 75 25.65 1.40 17.73
CA ASN A 75 25.95 2.73 18.28
C ASN A 75 26.51 2.69 19.71
N GLU A 76 27.40 1.74 19.99
CA GLU A 76 28.31 1.84 21.13
C GLU A 76 29.52 2.68 20.73
N ASN A 77 29.32 3.99 20.57
CA ASN A 77 30.39 4.91 20.85
C ASN A 77 29.81 5.85 21.91
N PRO A 78 30.17 5.72 23.21
CA PRO A 78 29.75 6.70 24.19
C PRO A 78 30.14 8.06 23.62
N GLU A 79 29.17 8.96 23.47
CA GLU A 79 29.48 10.27 22.95
C GLU A 79 30.53 10.89 23.88
N PRO A 80 31.67 11.34 23.34
CA PRO A 80 32.77 11.76 24.17
C PRO A 80 32.31 12.97 24.98
N ASP A 81 32.43 12.86 26.31
CA ASP A 81 32.17 13.96 27.21
C ASP A 81 33.09 15.16 26.88
N LEU A 82 32.87 16.32 27.49
CA LEU A 82 33.68 17.51 27.21
C LEU A 82 35.20 17.25 27.35
N GLU A 83 35.60 16.40 28.29
CA GLU A 83 37.00 16.08 28.56
C GLU A 83 37.56 15.09 27.51
N GLU A 84 36.81 14.04 27.18
CA GLU A 84 37.14 13.08 26.15
C GLU A 84 37.21 13.76 24.78
N PHE A 85 36.22 14.59 24.44
CA PHE A 85 36.19 15.36 23.21
C PHE A 85 37.39 16.31 23.13
N TRP A 86 37.80 16.92 24.24
CA TRP A 86 39.01 17.76 24.31
C TRP A 86 40.30 16.96 24.11
N THR A 87 40.41 15.76 24.70
CA THR A 87 41.56 14.89 24.50
C THR A 87 41.69 14.41 23.06
N LEU A 88 40.58 14.03 22.42
CA LEU A 88 40.52 13.61 21.01
C LEU A 88 40.90 14.75 20.04
N TYR A 89 40.47 15.98 20.33
CA TYR A 89 40.88 17.13 19.52
C TYR A 89 42.37 17.43 19.64
N ARG A 90 42.94 17.31 20.86
CA ARG A 90 44.39 17.49 21.07
C ARG A 90 45.23 16.36 20.48
N SER A 91 44.72 15.14 20.46
CA SER A 91 45.40 14.02 19.81
C SER A 91 45.37 14.12 18.28
N GLY A 92 44.62 15.09 17.73
CA GLY A 92 44.53 15.36 16.31
C GLY A 92 43.60 14.39 15.59
N ASP A 93 42.62 13.83 16.31
CA ASP A 93 41.65 12.93 15.70
C ASP A 93 40.92 13.65 14.54
N PRO A 94 40.94 13.09 13.32
CA PRO A 94 40.41 13.76 12.14
C PRO A 94 38.91 14.05 12.24
N THR A 95 38.15 13.26 13.01
CA THR A 95 36.69 13.43 13.12
C THR A 95 36.33 14.62 14.01
N THR A 96 36.97 14.73 15.19
CA THR A 96 36.75 15.86 16.11
C THR A 96 37.28 17.18 15.55
N VAL A 97 38.43 17.16 14.88
CA VAL A 97 39.00 18.34 14.20
C VAL A 97 38.06 18.85 13.10
N ALA A 98 37.48 17.95 12.31
CA ALA A 98 36.49 18.32 11.29
C ALA A 98 35.21 18.91 11.89
N MET A 99 34.72 18.40 13.03
CA MET A 99 33.56 18.97 13.72
C MET A 99 33.82 20.38 14.25
N VAL A 100 34.99 20.61 14.85
CA VAL A 100 35.40 21.94 15.34
C VAL A 100 35.56 22.92 14.18
N GLN A 101 36.16 22.51 13.06
CA GLN A 101 36.33 23.35 11.86
C GLN A 101 34.99 23.73 11.20
N LYS A 102 33.99 22.85 11.24
CA LYS A 102 32.64 23.16 10.74
C LYS A 102 31.96 24.29 11.52
N VAL A 103 32.27 24.45 12.80
CA VAL A 103 31.62 25.40 13.69
C VAL A 103 32.45 26.66 13.93
N SER A 104 33.78 26.54 13.89
CA SER A 104 34.74 27.63 14.06
C SER A 104 35.84 27.55 12.99
N PRO A 105 36.04 28.61 12.19
CA PRO A 105 37.10 28.65 11.18
C PRO A 105 38.50 28.78 11.81
N THR A 106 38.59 29.22 13.07
CA THR A 106 39.83 29.35 13.81
C THR A 106 39.97 28.26 14.87
N PRO A 107 41.16 27.66 15.02
CA PRO A 107 41.40 26.66 16.05
C PRO A 107 41.31 27.32 17.44
N PRO A 108 40.49 26.78 18.37
CA PRO A 108 40.38 27.29 19.73
C PRO A 108 41.72 27.23 20.46
N LYS A 109 42.10 28.34 21.11
CA LYS A 109 43.39 28.44 21.83
C LYS A 109 43.21 28.25 23.33
N LYS A 110 42.00 28.51 23.84
CA LYS A 110 41.66 28.39 25.26
C LYS A 110 40.60 27.32 25.48
N ARG A 111 40.66 26.66 26.64
CA ARG A 111 39.67 25.66 27.08
C ARG A 111 38.24 26.23 27.12
N GLU A 112 38.08 27.49 27.48
CA GLU A 112 36.78 28.19 27.49
C GLU A 112 36.18 28.37 26.09
N GLU A 113 37.01 28.66 25.08
CA GLU A 113 36.56 28.75 23.68
C GLU A 113 36.12 27.39 23.17
N TYR A 114 36.82 26.34 23.59
CA TYR A 114 36.48 24.96 23.27
C TYR A 114 35.15 24.53 23.88
N ALA A 115 34.90 24.86 25.15
CA ALA A 115 33.62 24.57 25.81
C ALA A 115 32.45 25.23 25.07
N ARG A 116 32.61 26.47 24.59
CA ARG A 116 31.59 27.15 23.77
C ARG A 116 31.37 26.47 22.43
N ILE A 117 32.44 26.02 21.77
CA ILE A 117 32.35 25.29 20.49
C ILE A 117 31.66 23.94 20.71
N PHE A 118 32.00 23.22 21.78
CA PHE A 118 31.38 21.96 22.13
C PHE A 118 29.87 22.10 22.37
N SER A 119 29.44 23.03 23.24
CA SER A 119 28.00 23.28 23.45
C SER A 119 27.27 23.69 22.17
N LYS A 120 27.96 24.37 21.25
CA LYS A 120 27.38 24.72 19.95
C LYS A 120 27.29 23.51 19.02
N ILE A 121 28.25 22.59 19.06
CA ILE A 121 28.20 21.33 18.31
C ILE A 121 27.06 20.46 18.83
N GLU A 122 26.93 20.32 20.16
CA GLU A 122 25.85 19.60 20.84
C GLU A 122 24.48 20.16 20.45
N SER A 123 24.28 21.48 20.58
CA SER A 123 23.03 22.13 20.16
C SER A 123 22.69 21.92 18.68
N LEU A 124 23.68 21.87 17.78
CA LEU A 124 23.46 21.58 16.36
C LEU A 124 23.08 20.11 16.12
N ARG A 125 23.63 19.18 16.91
CA ARG A 125 23.25 17.76 16.85
C ARG A 125 21.82 17.57 17.33
N ASP A 126 21.45 18.16 18.45
CA ASP A 126 20.08 18.12 18.97
C ASP A 126 19.08 18.69 17.97
N ALA A 127 19.39 19.85 17.38
CA ALA A 127 18.58 20.46 16.35
C ALA A 127 18.42 19.54 15.13
N ALA A 128 19.48 18.83 14.72
CA ALA A 128 19.41 17.88 13.62
C ALA A 128 18.58 16.63 13.97
N LEU A 129 18.68 16.13 15.20
CA LEU A 129 17.87 15.01 15.70
C LEU A 129 16.38 15.36 15.73
N VAL A 130 16.04 16.50 16.35
CA VAL A 130 14.66 17.02 16.40
C VAL A 130 14.11 17.25 15.00
N LYS A 131 14.93 17.83 14.10
CA LYS A 131 14.53 18.03 12.71
C LYS A 131 14.21 16.72 12.00
N ARG A 132 15.06 15.70 12.14
CA ARG A 132 14.83 14.39 11.54
C ARG A 132 13.53 13.76 12.06
N LEU A 133 13.27 13.86 13.35
CA LEU A 133 12.02 13.40 13.97
C LEU A 133 10.81 14.13 13.37
N ALA A 134 10.88 15.46 13.28
CA ALA A 134 9.81 16.26 12.68
C ALA A 134 9.58 15.87 11.21
N ASP A 135 10.64 15.70 10.42
CA ASP A 135 10.55 15.30 9.02
C ASP A 135 9.88 13.91 8.89
N THR A 136 10.27 12.93 9.71
CA THR A 136 9.66 11.60 9.72
C THR A 136 8.18 11.63 10.12
N VAL A 137 7.81 12.41 11.13
CA VAL A 137 6.40 12.54 11.54
C VAL A 137 5.59 13.19 10.43
N LEU A 138 6.07 14.28 9.84
CA LEU A 138 5.37 14.96 8.74
C LEU A 138 5.19 14.06 7.52
N GLU A 139 6.23 13.31 7.13
CA GLU A 139 6.16 12.36 6.02
C GLU A 139 5.13 11.26 6.29
N LYS A 140 5.17 10.64 7.47
CA LYS A 140 4.25 9.57 7.85
C LYS A 140 2.81 10.06 8.02
N SER A 141 2.63 11.25 8.57
CA SER A 141 1.31 11.88 8.66
C SER A 141 0.73 12.18 7.27
N ALA A 142 1.55 12.68 6.34
CA ALA A 142 1.10 12.92 4.96
C ALA A 142 0.72 11.62 4.24
N ASP A 143 1.46 10.52 4.44
CA ASP A 143 1.10 9.20 3.90
C ASP A 143 -0.23 8.69 4.49
N ILE A 144 -0.47 8.91 5.79
CA ILE A 144 -1.76 8.57 6.43
C ILE A 144 -2.90 9.39 5.81
N ASP A 145 -2.72 10.71 5.64
CA ASP A 145 -3.74 11.58 5.04
C ASP A 145 -4.07 11.14 3.60
N GLU A 146 -3.05 10.84 2.79
CA GLU A 146 -3.22 10.34 1.42
C GLU A 146 -3.97 8.99 1.39
N ARG A 147 -3.71 8.11 2.36
CA ARG A 147 -4.43 6.83 2.49
C ARG A 147 -5.87 7.02 2.89
N VAL A 148 -6.15 7.92 3.84
CA VAL A 148 -7.51 8.27 4.27
C VAL A 148 -8.30 8.81 3.08
N ASP A 149 -7.73 9.76 2.32
CA ASP A 149 -8.36 10.34 1.14
C ASP A 149 -8.70 9.30 0.05
N ARG A 150 -7.96 8.19 0.00
CA ARG A 150 -8.16 7.08 -0.95
C ARG A 150 -9.08 5.97 -0.44
N LEU A 151 -9.63 6.09 0.76
CA LEU A 151 -10.53 5.07 1.30
C LEU A 151 -11.83 5.02 0.47
N PRO A 152 -12.19 3.85 -0.08
CA PRO A 152 -13.38 3.72 -0.91
C PRO A 152 -14.65 3.91 -0.07
N GLY A 153 -15.61 4.64 -0.62
CA GLY A 153 -16.92 4.85 0.01
C GLY A 153 -16.91 5.87 1.15
N MET A 154 -15.79 6.56 1.39
CA MET A 154 -15.67 7.62 2.39
C MET A 154 -16.48 8.88 2.01
N ASP A 155 -16.79 9.04 0.72
CA ASP A 155 -17.66 10.05 0.13
C ASP A 155 -19.16 9.77 0.33
N ARG A 156 -19.52 8.56 0.74
CA ARG A 156 -20.92 8.10 0.80
C ARG A 156 -21.40 8.01 2.24
N THR A 157 -22.67 8.36 2.43
CA THR A 157 -23.37 8.09 3.68
C THR A 157 -23.75 6.61 3.79
N LYS A 158 -24.00 6.12 5.00
CA LYS A 158 -24.49 4.76 5.23
C LYS A 158 -25.76 4.44 4.43
N ALA A 159 -26.68 5.39 4.31
CA ALA A 159 -27.93 5.19 3.57
C ALA A 159 -27.65 4.96 2.08
N GLU A 160 -26.84 5.81 1.45
CA GLU A 160 -26.44 5.67 0.04
C GLU A 160 -25.67 4.36 -0.20
N GLN A 161 -24.85 3.93 0.75
CA GLN A 161 -24.17 2.64 0.67
C GLN A 161 -25.17 1.47 0.71
N MET A 162 -26.17 1.52 1.60
CA MET A 162 -27.20 0.48 1.67
C MET A 162 -28.05 0.44 0.39
N ASP A 163 -28.48 1.58 -0.11
CA ASP A 163 -29.25 1.68 -1.35
C ASP A 163 -28.45 1.12 -2.54
N TYR A 164 -27.15 1.46 -2.61
CA TYR A 164 -26.25 0.92 -3.63
C TYR A 164 -26.06 -0.60 -3.51
N ILE A 165 -25.98 -1.13 -2.28
CA ILE A 165 -25.91 -2.58 -2.05
C ILE A 165 -27.20 -3.27 -2.52
N GLU A 166 -28.37 -2.70 -2.21
CA GLU A 166 -29.66 -3.24 -2.68
C GLU A 166 -29.76 -3.25 -4.20
N GLU A 167 -29.31 -2.17 -4.86
CA GLU A 167 -29.24 -2.09 -6.32
C GLU A 167 -28.32 -3.18 -6.89
N LEU A 168 -27.13 -3.39 -6.29
CA LEU A 168 -26.19 -4.43 -6.71
C LEU A 168 -26.76 -5.84 -6.52
N ILE A 169 -27.48 -6.09 -5.44
CA ILE A 169 -28.16 -7.37 -5.20
C ILE A 169 -29.17 -7.63 -6.31
N LYS A 170 -29.99 -6.63 -6.63
CA LYS A 170 -30.99 -6.75 -7.70
C LYS A 170 -30.33 -7.02 -9.06
N LYS A 171 -29.29 -6.27 -9.41
CA LYS A 171 -28.53 -6.50 -10.66
C LYS A 171 -27.93 -7.91 -10.72
N ASN A 172 -27.38 -8.41 -9.62
CA ASN A 172 -26.86 -9.79 -9.55
C ASN A 172 -27.95 -10.84 -9.74
N GLN A 173 -29.14 -10.62 -9.15
CA GLN A 173 -30.29 -11.50 -9.37
C GLN A 173 -30.69 -11.51 -10.86
N ASP A 174 -30.84 -10.34 -11.48
CA ASP A 174 -31.20 -10.21 -12.90
C ASP A 174 -30.17 -10.91 -13.80
N VAL A 175 -28.88 -10.73 -13.52
CA VAL A 175 -27.79 -11.40 -14.25
C VAL A 175 -27.84 -12.91 -14.07
N THR A 176 -28.16 -13.39 -12.87
CA THR A 176 -28.26 -14.82 -12.58
C THR A 176 -29.42 -15.46 -13.35
N THR A 177 -30.60 -14.83 -13.37
CA THR A 177 -31.74 -15.31 -14.16
C THR A 177 -31.42 -15.32 -15.64
N LYS A 178 -30.81 -14.26 -16.17
CA LYS A 178 -30.39 -14.20 -17.57
C LYS A 178 -29.35 -15.28 -17.91
N LEU A 179 -28.43 -15.57 -16.99
CA LEU A 179 -27.45 -16.62 -17.15
C LEU A 179 -28.11 -18.00 -17.20
N GLU A 180 -29.11 -18.24 -16.35
CA GLU A 180 -29.90 -19.48 -16.37
C GLU A 180 -30.67 -19.66 -17.68
N GLU A 181 -31.36 -18.62 -18.14
CA GLU A 181 -32.10 -18.66 -19.41
C GLU A 181 -31.18 -18.94 -20.61
N THR A 182 -30.04 -18.28 -20.67
CA THR A 182 -29.04 -18.48 -21.73
C THR A 182 -28.43 -19.88 -21.67
N PHE A 183 -28.18 -20.40 -20.47
CA PHE A 183 -27.72 -21.78 -20.27
C PHE A 183 -28.76 -22.79 -20.75
N ASP A 184 -30.02 -22.62 -20.42
CA ASP A 184 -31.11 -23.50 -20.86
C ASP A 184 -31.30 -23.45 -22.38
N GLN A 185 -31.20 -22.27 -22.98
CA GLN A 185 -31.25 -22.13 -24.42
C GLN A 185 -30.07 -22.86 -25.09
N ALA A 186 -28.86 -22.72 -24.56
CA ALA A 186 -27.68 -23.43 -25.04
C ALA A 186 -27.83 -24.95 -24.88
N LYS A 187 -28.38 -25.42 -23.75
CA LYS A 187 -28.66 -26.83 -23.48
C LYS A 187 -29.68 -27.40 -24.45
N LYS A 188 -30.76 -26.69 -24.74
CA LYS A 188 -31.77 -27.07 -25.74
C LYS A 188 -31.15 -27.19 -27.14
N ARG A 189 -30.39 -26.17 -27.57
CA ARG A 189 -29.68 -26.19 -28.87
C ARG A 189 -28.71 -27.36 -28.97
N ARG A 190 -27.92 -27.62 -27.93
CA ARG A 190 -27.02 -28.78 -27.85
C ARG A 190 -27.79 -30.10 -27.96
N GLY A 191 -28.94 -30.21 -27.29
CA GLY A 191 -29.82 -31.37 -27.41
C GLY A 191 -30.27 -31.62 -28.84
N HIS A 192 -30.76 -30.57 -29.52
CA HIS A 192 -31.20 -30.67 -30.92
C HIS A 192 -30.07 -31.11 -31.86
N VAL A 193 -28.88 -30.50 -31.73
CA VAL A 193 -27.72 -30.88 -32.53
C VAL A 193 -27.31 -32.33 -32.25
N ARG A 194 -27.35 -32.78 -31.00
CA ARG A 194 -27.02 -34.16 -30.64
C ARG A 194 -28.01 -35.16 -31.25
N THR A 195 -29.32 -34.90 -31.15
CA THR A 195 -30.35 -35.74 -31.75
C THR A 195 -30.20 -35.76 -33.28
N TYR A 196 -30.04 -34.59 -33.90
CA TYR A 196 -29.83 -34.49 -35.36
C TYR A 196 -28.60 -35.27 -35.84
N ILE A 197 -27.47 -35.18 -35.12
CA ILE A 197 -26.26 -35.96 -35.43
C ILE A 197 -26.54 -37.45 -35.26
N ARG A 198 -27.18 -37.86 -34.16
CA ARG A 198 -27.52 -39.27 -33.89
C ARG A 198 -28.38 -39.82 -35.02
N ASP A 199 -29.48 -39.16 -35.33
CA ASP A 199 -30.46 -39.65 -36.30
C ASP A 199 -29.84 -39.72 -37.71
N ASN A 200 -29.10 -38.69 -38.15
CA ASN A 200 -28.36 -38.76 -39.42
C ASN A 200 -27.32 -39.87 -39.44
N THR A 201 -26.62 -40.09 -38.32
CA THR A 201 -25.60 -41.15 -38.24
C THR A 201 -26.26 -42.52 -38.30
N CYS A 202 -27.35 -42.75 -37.57
CA CYS A 202 -28.13 -43.99 -37.61
C CYS A 202 -28.69 -44.24 -39.02
N SER A 203 -29.32 -43.23 -39.65
CA SER A 203 -29.81 -43.33 -41.02
C SER A 203 -28.70 -43.60 -42.04
N ALA A 204 -27.53 -42.93 -41.92
CA ALA A 204 -26.40 -43.15 -42.80
C ALA A 204 -25.76 -44.54 -42.64
N LEU A 205 -25.85 -45.12 -41.44
CA LEU A 205 -25.38 -46.48 -41.14
C LEU A 205 -26.43 -47.56 -41.43
N GLY A 206 -27.65 -47.20 -41.85
CA GLY A 206 -28.74 -48.14 -42.11
C GLY A 206 -29.23 -48.87 -40.85
N ILE A 207 -29.06 -48.25 -39.68
CA ILE A 207 -29.54 -48.79 -38.40
C ILE A 207 -30.93 -48.20 -38.19
N ASP A 208 -31.97 -48.97 -38.53
CA ASP A 208 -33.33 -48.65 -38.13
C ASP A 208 -33.42 -48.89 -36.61
N GLU A 209 -33.63 -47.83 -35.83
CA GLU A 209 -33.94 -47.96 -34.39
C GLU A 209 -35.26 -48.74 -34.28
N GLU A 210 -35.20 -50.05 -33.98
CA GLU A 210 -36.34 -50.84 -33.51
C GLU A 210 -36.84 -50.18 -32.21
N VAL A 211 -38.02 -49.57 -32.29
CA VAL A 211 -38.69 -48.96 -31.15
C VAL A 211 -39.42 -50.08 -30.39
N ASP A 212 -38.87 -50.48 -29.24
CA ASP A 212 -39.59 -51.22 -28.18
C ASP A 212 -40.42 -50.26 -27.31
#